data_AF-A0A806KNZ9-F1
#
_entry.id   AF-A0A806KNZ9-F1
#
_cell.length_a   1.000
_cell.length_b   1.000
_cell.length_c   1.000
_cell.angle_alpha   90.00
_cell.angle_beta   90.00
_cell.angle_gamma   90.00
#
_symmetry.space_group_name_H-M   'P 1'
#
loop_
_entity.id
_entity.type
_entity.pdbx_description
1 polymer ?
#
loop_
_entity_poly.entity_id
_entity_poly.type
_entity_poly.pdbx_seq_one_letter_code
_entity_poly.pdbx_strand_id
1 'polypeptide(L)'
;MATPEDELYQLYMMGQITHEEYEAERAKLKGGEEPASPAPQPAASAPAAQPAAEEWYVAVNNAQQGPYNKAKVAAMLKSEEIKRDTPVWKKGMAGWTVISNVPELQDIIAELPPPVEAPPVAEAVPEMLTTPVRETVNEYTKAAEQGDEDAKKALERVKTYKPGDRGPAGGIIFYDKGNNADGWRYLEAAPVDFKKTGWGIVDVETKTGIGCGKRNTDLIAAALKSKGYSGNAAQLCAEYTLNGYNDWFLPSKEELNQLYINRASVGNMGTSLYWSSSQSDEDKAWFQGFSNAYQNVNSKMYSLNSVRAIRAF
;
A
#
# COMPACT_ATOMS: atom_id res chain seq x y z
N MET A 1 13.50 33.98 17.19
CA MET A 1 14.31 33.56 18.36
C MET A 1 14.26 32.06 18.38
N ALA A 2 15.40 31.37 18.52
CA ALA A 2 15.40 29.91 18.63
C ALA A 2 14.64 29.51 19.91
N THR A 3 13.83 28.45 19.83
CA THR A 3 13.13 27.96 21.02
C THR A 3 14.09 27.15 21.90
N PRO A 4 13.81 26.97 23.19
CA PRO A 4 14.61 26.09 24.05
C PRO A 4 14.68 24.63 23.54
N GLU A 5 13.67 24.18 22.79
CA GLU A 5 13.66 22.86 22.14
C GLU A 5 14.63 22.82 20.94
N ASP A 6 14.75 23.93 20.20
CA ASP A 6 15.72 24.06 19.09
C ASP A 6 17.17 24.08 19.60
N GLU A 7 17.45 24.75 20.71
CA GLU A 7 18.80 24.81 21.30
C GLU A 7 19.23 23.45 21.85
N LEU A 8 18.32 22.71 22.49
CA LEU A 8 18.55 21.36 22.98
C LEU A 8 18.84 20.37 21.83
N TYR A 9 18.15 20.52 20.70
CA TYR A 9 18.39 19.72 19.50
C TYR A 9 19.74 20.01 18.84
N GLN A 10 20.21 21.28 18.86
CA GLN A 10 21.55 21.63 18.37
C GLN A 10 22.67 20.96 19.19
N LEU A 11 22.53 20.93 20.52
CA LEU A 11 23.50 20.24 21.40
C LEU A 11 23.59 18.74 21.10
N TYR A 12 22.46 18.09 20.79
CA TYR A 12 22.42 16.68 20.38
C TYR A 12 23.07 16.47 19.01
N MET A 13 22.75 17.32 18.02
CA MET A 13 23.33 17.24 16.68
C MET A 13 24.84 17.54 16.65
N MET A 14 25.33 18.36 17.59
CA MET A 14 26.76 18.61 17.80
C MET A 14 27.47 17.49 18.58
N GLY A 15 26.75 16.45 19.00
CA GLY A 15 27.29 15.31 19.76
C GLY A 15 27.73 15.67 21.18
N GLN A 16 27.23 16.78 21.73
CA GLN A 16 27.58 17.26 23.06
C GLN A 16 26.75 16.60 24.17
N ILE A 17 25.59 16.05 23.81
CA ILE A 17 24.72 15.27 24.68
C ILE A 17 24.30 13.97 23.99
N THR A 18 24.05 12.94 24.78
CA THR A 18 23.56 11.64 24.31
C THR A 18 22.05 11.66 24.04
N HIS A 19 21.56 10.65 23.33
CA HIS A 19 20.13 10.53 23.05
C HIS A 19 19.26 10.41 24.32
N GLU A 20 19.78 9.72 25.34
CA GLU A 20 19.10 9.56 26.63
C GLU A 20 19.00 10.89 27.39
N GLU A 21 20.05 11.72 27.35
CA GLU A 21 20.06 13.07 27.94
C GLU A 21 19.15 14.03 27.18
N TYR A 22 19.12 13.95 25.84
CA TYR A 22 18.23 14.76 25.00
C TYR A 22 16.75 14.50 25.31
N GLU A 23 16.33 13.23 25.39
CA GLU A 23 14.94 12.87 25.71
C GLU A 23 14.57 13.25 27.15
N ALA A 24 15.47 13.06 28.11
CA ALA A 24 15.23 13.45 29.50
C ALA A 24 15.04 14.97 29.65
N GLU A 25 15.83 15.77 28.95
CA GLU A 25 15.74 17.23 29.03
C GLU A 25 14.56 17.78 28.22
N ARG A 26 14.23 17.16 27.09
CA ARG A 26 13.03 17.47 26.30
C ARG A 26 11.75 17.15 27.06
N ALA A 27 11.71 16.04 27.79
CA ALA A 27 10.57 15.67 28.63
C ALA A 27 10.34 16.68 29.76
N LYS A 28 11.41 17.22 30.35
CA LYS A 28 11.31 18.31 31.35
C LYS A 28 10.76 19.61 30.75
N LEU A 29 11.15 19.93 29.51
CA LEU A 29 10.64 21.10 28.79
C LEU A 29 9.15 21.01 28.45
N LYS A 30 8.55 19.81 28.43
CA LYS A 30 7.15 19.59 28.09
C LYS A 30 6.17 19.52 29.27
N GLY A 31 6.64 19.66 30.51
CA GLY A 31 5.80 19.60 31.72
C GLY A 31 5.32 18.18 31.99
N GLY A 32 5.86 17.56 33.04
CA GLY A 32 5.64 16.15 33.35
C GLY A 32 4.24 15.83 33.87
N GLU A 33 3.68 14.73 33.37
CA GLU A 33 2.73 13.90 34.11
C GLU A 33 3.20 12.44 34.08
N GLU A 34 3.38 11.89 35.28
CA GLU A 34 3.77 10.51 35.58
C GLU A 34 2.51 9.62 35.61
N PRO A 35 2.54 8.36 35.13
CA PRO A 35 1.34 7.54 35.09
C PRO A 35 1.00 6.93 36.46
N ALA A 36 -0.20 7.22 36.97
CA ALA A 36 -0.78 6.58 38.15
C ALA A 36 -1.46 5.24 37.82
N SER A 37 -1.30 4.24 38.70
CA SER A 37 -1.95 2.93 38.63
C SER A 37 -3.48 3.01 38.82
N PRO A 38 -4.30 2.18 38.15
CA PRO A 38 -5.75 2.22 38.31
C PRO A 38 -6.25 1.40 39.52
N ALA A 39 -7.14 2.02 40.29
CA ALA A 39 -8.02 1.36 41.27
C ALA A 39 -9.36 0.93 40.61
N PRO A 40 -10.12 -0.01 41.20
CA PRO A 40 -11.15 -0.76 40.48
C PRO A 40 -12.49 -0.01 40.34
N GLN A 41 -13.14 -0.13 39.18
CA GLN A 41 -14.47 0.43 38.89
C GLN A 41 -15.60 -0.61 39.07
N PRO A 42 -16.81 -0.20 39.50
CA PRO A 42 -17.92 -1.10 39.79
C PRO A 42 -18.64 -1.61 38.53
N ALA A 43 -19.19 -2.82 38.64
CA ALA A 43 -19.86 -3.57 37.58
C ALA A 43 -21.16 -2.91 37.07
N ALA A 44 -21.29 -2.86 35.75
CA ALA A 44 -22.56 -2.69 35.05
C ALA A 44 -22.91 -3.98 34.31
N SER A 45 -24.20 -4.30 34.34
CA SER A 45 -24.87 -5.57 34.05
C SER A 45 -24.58 -6.21 32.69
N ALA A 46 -24.39 -7.54 32.72
CA ALA A 46 -24.24 -8.42 31.57
C ALA A 46 -25.57 -8.70 30.84
N PRO A 47 -25.55 -8.87 29.49
CA PRO A 47 -26.52 -9.68 28.78
C PRO A 47 -25.99 -11.13 28.63
N ALA A 48 -26.85 -12.08 29.05
CA ALA A 48 -26.94 -13.51 28.77
C ALA A 48 -25.72 -14.25 28.17
N ALA A 49 -25.22 -15.24 28.93
CA ALA A 49 -24.34 -16.29 28.43
C ALA A 49 -25.04 -17.12 27.33
N GLN A 50 -24.45 -17.12 26.13
CA GLN A 50 -24.74 -18.06 25.05
C GLN A 50 -23.75 -19.25 25.10
N PRO A 51 -24.12 -20.44 24.59
CA PRO A 51 -23.33 -21.66 24.75
C PRO A 51 -22.00 -21.59 23.99
N ALA A 52 -21.00 -22.32 24.50
CA ALA A 52 -19.66 -22.44 23.91
C ALA A 52 -19.73 -23.01 22.49
N ALA A 53 -19.77 -22.13 21.50
CA ALA A 53 -19.74 -22.45 20.08
C ALA A 53 -18.60 -21.67 19.43
N GLU A 54 -17.88 -22.36 18.54
CA GLU A 54 -16.70 -21.92 17.78
C GLU A 54 -16.42 -20.40 17.80
N GLU A 55 -15.31 -20.04 18.44
CA GLU A 55 -14.84 -18.66 18.56
C GLU A 55 -14.10 -18.25 17.28
N TRP A 56 -14.74 -17.41 16.48
CA TRP A 56 -14.18 -16.78 15.29
C TRP A 56 -13.66 -15.39 15.60
N TYR A 57 -12.55 -15.05 14.97
CA TYR A 57 -11.99 -13.72 14.95
C TYR A 57 -11.96 -13.20 13.53
N VAL A 58 -12.24 -11.91 13.36
CA VAL A 58 -12.31 -11.24 12.06
C VAL A 58 -11.39 -10.02 12.06
N ALA A 59 -10.72 -9.75 10.95
CA ALA A 59 -9.83 -8.59 10.82
C ALA A 59 -10.57 -7.45 10.12
N VAL A 60 -11.03 -6.46 10.88
CA VAL A 60 -11.81 -5.32 10.37
C VAL A 60 -11.12 -4.03 10.76
N ASN A 61 -10.87 -3.14 9.80
CA ASN A 61 -10.15 -1.88 10.01
C ASN A 61 -8.78 -2.08 10.70
N ASN A 62 -8.04 -3.12 10.31
CA ASN A 62 -6.77 -3.54 10.92
C ASN A 62 -6.84 -3.91 12.41
N ALA A 63 -8.03 -4.07 12.99
CA ALA A 63 -8.22 -4.58 14.34
C ALA A 63 -8.78 -6.00 14.30
N GLN A 64 -8.25 -6.86 15.17
CA GLN A 64 -8.88 -8.13 15.48
C GLN A 64 -10.15 -7.86 16.28
N GLN A 65 -11.27 -8.34 15.77
CA GLN A 65 -12.54 -8.33 16.46
C GLN A 65 -13.02 -9.76 16.73
N GLY A 66 -13.73 -9.95 17.84
CA GLY A 66 -14.20 -11.25 18.31
C GLY A 66 -13.84 -11.48 19.79
N PRO A 67 -14.11 -12.67 20.34
CA PRO A 67 -14.63 -13.85 19.63
C PRO A 67 -16.10 -13.68 19.23
N TYR A 68 -16.42 -14.05 18.00
CA TYR A 68 -17.76 -14.11 17.44
C TYR A 68 -18.16 -15.56 17.19
N ASN A 69 -19.44 -15.89 17.36
CA ASN A 69 -19.94 -17.17 16.89
C ASN A 69 -20.21 -17.12 15.37
N LYS A 70 -20.35 -18.31 14.75
CA LYS A 70 -20.62 -18.44 13.31
C LYS A 70 -21.84 -17.65 12.83
N ALA A 71 -22.89 -17.54 13.64
CA ALA A 71 -24.10 -16.77 13.31
C ALA A 71 -23.83 -15.26 13.25
N LYS A 72 -23.00 -14.71 14.15
CA LYS A 72 -22.58 -13.31 14.14
C LYS A 72 -21.69 -13.00 12.94
N VAL A 73 -20.75 -13.88 12.59
CA VAL A 73 -19.94 -13.73 11.36
C VAL A 73 -20.84 -13.73 10.11
N ALA A 74 -21.85 -14.60 10.06
CA ALA A 74 -22.83 -14.61 8.97
C ALA A 74 -23.66 -13.31 8.91
N ALA A 75 -24.08 -12.78 10.06
CA ALA A 75 -24.79 -11.51 10.13
C ALA A 75 -23.92 -10.33 9.66
N MET A 76 -22.64 -10.31 10.04
CA MET A 76 -21.66 -9.30 9.60
C MET A 76 -21.40 -9.34 8.10
N LEU A 77 -21.41 -10.55 7.50
CA LEU A 77 -21.35 -10.70 6.04
C LEU A 77 -22.64 -10.21 5.34
N LYS A 78 -23.81 -10.48 5.92
CA LYS A 78 -25.12 -10.03 5.40
C LYS A 78 -25.30 -8.51 5.51
N SER A 79 -24.70 -7.87 6.52
CA SER A 79 -24.74 -6.42 6.73
C SER A 79 -23.59 -5.65 6.08
N GLU A 80 -22.73 -6.32 5.30
CA GLU A 80 -21.52 -5.77 4.67
C GLU A 80 -20.50 -5.15 5.65
N GLU A 81 -20.61 -5.46 6.94
CA GLU A 81 -19.64 -5.05 7.97
C GLU A 81 -18.28 -5.74 7.73
N ILE A 82 -18.33 -6.94 7.14
CA ILE A 82 -17.19 -7.69 6.62
C ILE A 82 -17.49 -8.22 5.22
N LYS A 83 -16.45 -8.44 4.42
CA LYS A 83 -16.55 -8.83 3.01
C LYS A 83 -15.93 -10.20 2.76
N ARG A 84 -16.19 -10.77 1.58
CA ARG A 84 -15.69 -12.11 1.19
C ARG A 84 -14.15 -12.22 1.22
N ASP A 85 -13.44 -11.10 1.08
CA ASP A 85 -11.98 -10.97 1.12
C ASP A 85 -11.44 -10.67 2.54
N THR A 86 -12.30 -10.52 3.55
CA THR A 86 -11.89 -10.21 4.92
C THR A 86 -11.17 -11.41 5.57
N PRO A 87 -10.00 -11.23 6.21
CA PRO A 87 -9.32 -12.32 6.93
C PRO A 87 -10.06 -12.73 8.18
N VAL A 88 -10.14 -14.03 8.41
CA VAL A 88 -10.72 -14.64 9.62
C VAL A 88 -9.83 -15.74 10.17
N TRP A 89 -9.96 -15.98 11.47
CA TRP A 89 -9.22 -17.03 12.16
C TRP A 89 -10.10 -17.65 13.24
N LYS A 90 -9.96 -18.97 13.44
CA LYS A 90 -10.47 -19.66 14.62
C LYS A 90 -9.41 -20.55 15.22
N LYS A 91 -9.58 -20.89 16.49
CA LYS A 91 -8.71 -21.83 17.21
C LYS A 91 -8.64 -23.16 16.45
N GLY A 92 -7.44 -23.55 16.06
CA GLY A 92 -7.18 -24.75 15.25
C GLY A 92 -6.80 -24.48 13.78
N MET A 93 -6.95 -23.24 13.29
CA MET A 93 -6.44 -22.84 11.98
C MET A 93 -4.94 -22.50 12.06
N ALA A 94 -4.19 -22.89 11.02
CA ALA A 94 -2.75 -22.62 10.91
C ALA A 94 -2.41 -21.11 10.87
N GLY A 95 -3.37 -20.26 10.47
CA GLY A 95 -3.21 -18.81 10.42
C GLY A 95 -4.46 -18.14 9.85
N TRP A 96 -4.47 -16.80 9.87
CA TRP A 96 -5.55 -15.99 9.31
C TRP A 96 -5.78 -16.34 7.84
N THR A 97 -7.02 -16.65 7.49
CA THR A 97 -7.42 -17.08 6.15
C THR A 97 -8.60 -16.23 5.71
N VAL A 98 -8.62 -15.83 4.45
CA VAL A 98 -9.72 -15.07 3.85
C VAL A 98 -11.04 -15.85 3.95
N ILE A 99 -12.14 -15.19 4.30
CA ILE A 99 -13.49 -15.80 4.46
C ILE A 99 -13.85 -16.70 3.28
N SER A 100 -13.63 -16.25 2.05
CA SER A 100 -13.92 -17.02 0.83
C SER A 100 -13.13 -18.32 0.67
N ASN A 101 -12.04 -18.50 1.41
CA ASN A 101 -11.19 -19.69 1.37
C ASN A 101 -11.38 -20.61 2.59
N VAL A 102 -12.33 -20.29 3.48
CA VAL A 102 -12.66 -21.13 4.64
C VAL A 102 -13.79 -22.08 4.26
N PRO A 103 -13.56 -23.41 4.22
CA PRO A 103 -14.58 -24.39 3.82
C PRO A 103 -15.85 -24.32 4.67
N GLU A 104 -15.72 -24.05 5.96
CA GLU A 104 -16.81 -24.03 6.94
C GLU A 104 -17.74 -22.82 6.81
N LEU A 105 -17.29 -21.77 6.10
CA LEU A 105 -18.07 -20.55 5.84
C LEU A 105 -18.68 -20.56 4.43
N GLN A 106 -18.39 -21.56 3.59
CA GLN A 106 -18.91 -21.63 2.22
C GLN A 106 -20.43 -21.67 2.17
N ASP A 107 -21.09 -22.40 3.07
CA ASP A 107 -22.55 -22.47 3.14
C ASP A 107 -23.18 -21.09 3.38
N ILE A 108 -22.55 -20.26 4.23
CA ILE A 108 -23.00 -18.89 4.51
C ILE A 108 -22.76 -17.99 3.30
N ILE A 109 -21.63 -18.16 2.61
CA ILE A 109 -21.26 -17.37 1.44
C ILE A 109 -22.18 -17.68 0.25
N ALA A 110 -22.63 -18.93 0.12
CA ALA A 110 -23.56 -19.39 -0.90
C ALA A 110 -25.01 -18.87 -0.66
N GLU A 111 -25.39 -18.60 0.59
CA GLU A 111 -26.68 -17.97 0.94
C GLU A 111 -26.72 -16.44 0.71
N LEU A 112 -25.56 -15.79 0.60
CA LEU A 112 -25.52 -14.35 0.28
C LEU A 112 -25.98 -14.16 -1.17
N PRO A 113 -26.73 -13.09 -1.48
CA PRO A 113 -27.00 -12.77 -2.87
C PRO A 113 -25.69 -12.76 -3.65
N PRO A 114 -25.65 -13.33 -4.88
CA PRO A 114 -24.50 -13.19 -5.74
C PRO A 114 -24.17 -11.69 -5.81
N PRO A 115 -22.88 -11.31 -5.70
CA PRO A 115 -22.51 -9.91 -5.78
C PRO A 115 -23.16 -9.34 -7.05
N VAL A 116 -23.90 -8.24 -6.93
CA VAL A 116 -24.60 -7.62 -8.06
C VAL A 116 -23.57 -7.45 -9.16
N GLU A 117 -23.69 -8.25 -10.23
CA GLU A 117 -22.90 -8.06 -11.43
C GLU A 117 -23.10 -6.60 -11.83
N ALA A 118 -22.00 -5.85 -11.89
CA ALA A 118 -22.05 -4.45 -12.28
C ALA A 118 -22.87 -4.36 -13.58
N PRO A 119 -23.91 -3.51 -13.65
CA PRO A 119 -24.75 -3.43 -14.84
C PRO A 119 -23.88 -3.09 -16.07
N PRO A 120 -24.22 -3.61 -17.26
CA PRO A 120 -23.49 -3.31 -18.48
C PRO A 120 -23.77 -1.85 -18.83
N VAL A 121 -22.81 -0.96 -18.56
CA VAL A 121 -22.90 0.41 -19.07
C VAL A 121 -22.53 0.36 -20.54
N ALA A 122 -23.57 0.42 -21.37
CA ALA A 122 -23.48 0.67 -22.79
C ALA A 122 -22.85 2.04 -23.08
N GLU A 123 -21.91 2.01 -24.04
CA GLU A 123 -21.65 3.03 -25.05
C GLU A 123 -21.10 4.40 -24.61
N ALA A 124 -19.77 4.46 -24.48
CA ALA A 124 -18.94 5.34 -25.32
C ALA A 124 -17.49 4.83 -25.31
N VAL A 125 -17.28 3.63 -25.88
CA VAL A 125 -15.96 3.23 -26.39
C VAL A 125 -15.89 3.79 -27.82
N PRO A 126 -14.85 4.52 -28.23
CA PRO A 126 -14.59 4.61 -29.66
C PRO A 126 -14.32 3.18 -30.12
N GLU A 127 -15.17 2.68 -31.02
CA GLU A 127 -15.11 1.37 -31.66
C GLU A 127 -13.66 0.92 -31.88
N MET A 128 -13.15 0.00 -31.08
CA MET A 128 -12.21 -1.03 -31.52
C MET A 128 -12.25 -2.16 -30.49
N LEU A 129 -12.19 -3.40 -30.98
CA LEU A 129 -11.98 -4.68 -30.27
C LEU A 129 -13.23 -5.58 -30.04
N THR A 130 -13.78 -6.18 -31.11
CA THR A 130 -14.75 -7.31 -31.05
C THR A 130 -14.43 -8.44 -32.03
N THR A 131 -13.52 -9.37 -31.73
CA THR A 131 -13.14 -10.53 -32.58
C THR A 131 -12.14 -10.30 -33.76
N PRO A 132 -11.96 -9.13 -34.43
CA PRO A 132 -10.90 -8.97 -35.44
C PRO A 132 -9.52 -8.68 -34.83
N VAL A 133 -9.40 -8.61 -33.50
CA VAL A 133 -8.18 -8.22 -32.78
C VAL A 133 -7.02 -9.19 -32.99
N ARG A 134 -7.30 -10.49 -33.00
CA ARG A 134 -6.25 -11.50 -33.18
C ARG A 134 -5.68 -11.48 -34.59
N GLU A 135 -6.53 -11.27 -35.59
CA GLU A 135 -6.13 -11.15 -36.98
C GLU A 135 -5.37 -9.84 -37.22
N THR A 136 -5.86 -8.71 -36.70
CA THR A 136 -5.16 -7.41 -36.79
C THR A 136 -3.83 -7.40 -36.03
N VAL A 137 -3.73 -7.97 -34.82
CA VAL A 137 -2.44 -8.11 -34.12
C VAL A 137 -1.47 -8.98 -34.92
N ASN A 138 -1.95 -10.08 -35.53
CA ASN A 138 -1.10 -10.93 -36.39
C ASN A 138 -0.64 -10.19 -37.65
N GLU A 139 -1.50 -9.39 -38.27
CA GLU A 139 -1.16 -8.56 -39.44
C GLU A 139 -0.15 -7.46 -39.08
N TYR A 140 -0.40 -6.72 -38.00
CA TYR A 140 0.55 -5.73 -37.50
C TYR A 140 1.88 -6.37 -37.07
N THR A 141 1.87 -7.59 -36.52
CA THR A 141 3.10 -8.33 -36.18
C THR A 141 3.92 -8.62 -37.43
N LYS A 142 3.30 -9.15 -38.48
CA LYS A 142 3.97 -9.40 -39.76
C LYS A 142 4.49 -8.12 -40.40
N ALA A 143 3.73 -7.03 -40.36
CA ALA A 143 4.15 -5.74 -40.91
C ALA A 143 5.32 -5.14 -40.10
N ALA A 144 5.29 -5.24 -38.77
CA ALA A 144 6.36 -4.77 -37.90
C ALA A 144 7.68 -5.56 -38.11
N GLU A 145 7.60 -6.87 -38.32
CA GLU A 145 8.76 -7.72 -38.69
C GLU A 145 9.39 -7.30 -40.03
N GLN A 146 8.59 -6.73 -40.94
CA GLN A 146 9.04 -6.17 -42.21
C GLN A 146 9.56 -4.72 -42.10
N GLY A 147 9.62 -4.18 -40.88
CA GLY A 147 10.18 -2.85 -40.61
C GLY A 147 9.16 -1.71 -40.61
N ASP A 148 7.85 -1.99 -40.66
CA ASP A 148 6.81 -0.97 -40.60
C ASP A 148 6.73 -0.33 -39.19
N GLU A 149 7.10 0.95 -39.10
CA GLU A 149 7.14 1.71 -37.85
C GLU A 149 5.75 2.06 -37.30
N ASP A 150 4.73 2.18 -38.15
CA ASP A 150 3.36 2.44 -37.71
C ASP A 150 2.72 1.17 -37.16
N ALA A 151 3.03 0.01 -37.74
CA ALA A 151 2.65 -1.29 -37.21
C ALA A 151 3.31 -1.57 -35.85
N LYS A 152 4.60 -1.23 -35.68
CA LYS A 152 5.30 -1.31 -34.37
C LYS A 152 4.63 -0.43 -33.32
N LYS A 153 4.29 0.82 -33.68
CA LYS A 153 3.56 1.74 -32.78
C LYS A 153 2.16 1.25 -32.45
N ALA A 154 1.45 0.66 -33.42
CA ALA A 154 0.13 0.07 -33.21
C ALA A 154 0.21 -1.11 -32.23
N LEU A 155 1.18 -2.00 -32.40
CA LEU A 155 1.43 -3.12 -31.49
C LEU A 155 1.72 -2.67 -30.06
N GLU A 156 2.56 -1.65 -29.88
CA GLU A 156 2.82 -1.11 -28.53
C GLU A 156 1.57 -0.56 -27.84
N ARG A 157 0.54 -0.12 -28.58
CA ARG A 157 -0.74 0.34 -28.02
C ARG A 157 -1.68 -0.80 -27.59
N VAL A 158 -1.57 -1.97 -28.20
CA VAL A 158 -2.39 -3.16 -27.87
C VAL A 158 -1.62 -4.23 -27.10
N LYS A 159 -0.33 -3.97 -26.83
CA LYS A 159 0.54 -4.87 -26.07
C LYS A 159 -0.03 -5.07 -24.67
N THR A 160 -0.24 -6.33 -24.35
CA THR A 160 -0.63 -6.75 -23.00
C THR A 160 0.59 -7.25 -22.27
N TYR A 161 0.63 -6.99 -20.97
CA TYR A 161 1.73 -7.37 -20.10
C TYR A 161 1.23 -8.32 -19.02
N LYS A 162 2.12 -9.15 -18.50
CA LYS A 162 1.91 -9.91 -17.26
C LYS A 162 3.00 -9.56 -16.24
N PRO A 163 2.75 -9.77 -14.93
CA PRO A 163 3.80 -9.68 -13.93
C PRO A 163 5.05 -10.49 -14.32
N GLY A 164 6.23 -9.88 -14.17
CA GLY A 164 7.52 -10.40 -14.59
C GLY A 164 7.98 -9.94 -15.99
N ASP A 165 7.09 -9.39 -16.82
CA ASP A 165 7.49 -8.82 -18.11
C ASP A 165 8.29 -7.53 -17.93
N ARG A 166 9.16 -7.24 -18.90
CA ARG A 166 9.78 -5.92 -19.01
C ARG A 166 8.74 -4.90 -19.49
N GLY A 167 8.53 -3.86 -18.70
CA GLY A 167 7.62 -2.77 -19.00
C GLY A 167 8.18 -1.76 -20.01
N PRO A 168 7.34 -0.82 -20.48
CA PRO A 168 7.70 0.16 -21.49
C PRO A 168 8.81 1.12 -21.04
N ALA A 169 8.91 1.41 -19.73
CA ALA A 169 9.98 2.25 -19.21
C ALA A 169 11.27 1.47 -18.93
N GLY A 170 11.28 0.14 -19.14
CA GLY A 170 12.44 -0.74 -18.95
C GLY A 170 12.56 -1.33 -17.53
N GLY A 171 11.56 -1.08 -16.67
CA GLY A 171 11.36 -1.75 -15.40
C GLY A 171 10.66 -3.11 -15.56
N ILE A 172 10.17 -3.66 -14.45
CA ILE A 172 9.46 -4.94 -14.43
C ILE A 172 8.02 -4.72 -14.00
N ILE A 173 7.08 -5.25 -14.77
CA ILE A 173 5.66 -5.26 -14.42
C ILE A 173 5.47 -6.17 -13.21
N PHE A 174 4.80 -5.67 -12.16
CA PHE A 174 4.57 -6.43 -10.94
C PHE A 174 3.09 -6.52 -10.56
N TYR A 175 2.22 -5.77 -11.24
CA TYR A 175 0.79 -5.79 -11.00
C TYR A 175 0.01 -5.55 -12.30
N ASP A 176 -1.05 -6.33 -12.52
CA ASP A 176 -2.07 -6.11 -13.55
C ASP A 176 -3.42 -5.97 -12.84
N LYS A 177 -4.05 -4.80 -12.95
CA LYS A 177 -5.39 -4.52 -12.41
C LYS A 177 -6.49 -5.33 -13.11
N GLY A 178 -6.22 -5.86 -14.29
CA GLY A 178 -7.15 -6.60 -15.14
C GLY A 178 -8.09 -5.71 -15.97
N ASN A 179 -8.10 -4.40 -15.71
CA ASN A 179 -8.86 -3.40 -16.45
C ASN A 179 -8.10 -2.07 -16.48
N ASN A 180 -8.51 -1.16 -17.36
CA ASN A 180 -7.94 0.18 -17.47
C ASN A 180 -8.85 1.26 -16.87
N ALA A 181 -9.65 0.90 -15.85
CA ALA A 181 -10.45 1.90 -15.13
C ALA A 181 -9.51 2.92 -14.50
N ASP A 182 -9.91 4.19 -14.45
CA ASP A 182 -9.09 5.29 -13.92
C ASP A 182 -7.83 5.62 -14.75
N GLY A 183 -7.75 5.12 -15.99
CA GLY A 183 -6.71 5.50 -16.95
C GLY A 183 -5.37 4.79 -16.79
N TRP A 184 -5.31 3.72 -16.00
CA TRP A 184 -4.14 2.85 -15.87
C TRP A 184 -4.56 1.41 -15.61
N ARG A 185 -3.70 0.46 -15.98
CA ARG A 185 -3.90 -0.98 -15.79
C ARG A 185 -2.71 -1.67 -15.11
N TYR A 186 -1.49 -1.30 -15.47
CA TYR A 186 -0.28 -1.98 -15.02
C TYR A 186 0.50 -1.12 -14.02
N LEU A 187 1.18 -1.77 -13.08
CA LEU A 187 2.25 -1.14 -12.31
C LEU A 187 3.60 -1.73 -12.69
N GLU A 188 4.54 -0.85 -12.98
CA GLU A 188 5.94 -1.14 -13.33
C GLU A 188 6.86 -0.68 -12.20
N ALA A 189 7.78 -1.54 -11.77
CA ALA A 189 8.79 -1.23 -10.78
C ALA A 189 10.09 -0.83 -11.47
N ALA A 190 10.73 0.23 -10.96
CA ALA A 190 12.05 0.66 -11.43
C ALA A 190 13.09 -0.47 -11.26
N PRO A 191 14.18 -0.49 -12.04
CA PRO A 191 15.20 -1.54 -11.93
C PRO A 191 16.11 -1.40 -10.69
N VAL A 192 16.10 -0.24 -10.01
CA VAL A 192 16.99 0.07 -8.88
C VAL A 192 16.26 0.69 -7.69
N ASP A 193 16.78 0.44 -6.48
CA ASP A 193 16.36 1.09 -5.24
C ASP A 193 17.09 2.41 -5.01
N PHE A 194 16.42 3.36 -4.37
CA PHE A 194 17.10 4.36 -3.55
C PHE A 194 17.20 3.84 -2.13
N LYS A 195 18.38 3.96 -1.52
CA LYS A 195 18.66 3.41 -0.18
C LYS A 195 18.84 4.55 0.82
N LYS A 196 18.50 4.27 2.09
CA LYS A 196 18.71 5.19 3.22
C LYS A 196 18.04 6.56 3.01
N THR A 197 16.75 6.54 2.69
CA THR A 197 15.98 7.73 2.37
C THR A 197 15.01 8.07 3.51
N GLY A 198 14.94 9.34 3.88
CA GLY A 198 13.94 9.85 4.82
C GLY A 198 12.59 10.05 4.14
N TRP A 199 11.49 9.84 4.88
CA TRP A 199 10.14 10.04 4.33
C TRP A 199 9.83 11.53 4.11
N GLY A 200 10.22 12.38 5.06
CA GLY A 200 10.05 13.83 5.05
C GLY A 200 9.03 14.32 6.08
N ILE A 201 9.29 15.46 6.73
CA ILE A 201 8.41 15.98 7.80
C ILE A 201 7.29 16.84 7.19
N VAL A 202 6.19 16.16 6.86
CA VAL A 202 4.98 16.78 6.35
C VAL A 202 3.76 16.02 6.87
N ASP A 203 2.69 16.75 7.13
CA ASP A 203 1.37 16.21 7.39
C ASP A 203 0.49 16.45 6.15
N VAL A 204 0.16 15.38 5.43
CA VAL A 204 -0.73 15.41 4.26
C VAL A 204 -1.67 14.22 4.28
N GLU A 205 -2.92 14.44 3.88
CA GLU A 205 -3.90 13.37 3.78
C GLU A 205 -3.54 12.45 2.60
N THR A 206 -3.15 11.22 2.93
CA THR A 206 -2.80 10.17 1.96
C THR A 206 -3.75 8.99 2.09
N LYS A 207 -3.76 8.12 1.07
CA LYS A 207 -4.54 6.88 1.07
C LYS A 207 -3.63 5.65 0.98
N THR A 208 -4.13 4.50 1.40
CA THR A 208 -3.36 3.24 1.42
C THR A 208 -3.56 2.38 0.18
N GLY A 209 -4.73 2.48 -0.47
CA GLY A 209 -5.15 1.57 -1.53
C GLY A 209 -4.33 1.58 -2.81
N ILE A 210 -4.54 0.56 -3.63
CA ILE A 210 -3.96 0.44 -4.97
C ILE A 210 -4.47 1.59 -5.85
N GLY A 211 -3.58 2.21 -6.63
CA GLY A 211 -3.83 3.41 -7.45
C GLY A 211 -3.62 4.73 -6.72
N CYS A 212 -3.33 4.72 -5.41
CA CYS A 212 -3.18 5.94 -4.63
C CYS A 212 -1.76 6.50 -4.62
N GLY A 213 -0.73 5.71 -4.96
CA GLY A 213 0.66 6.09 -4.74
C GLY A 213 1.06 7.35 -5.49
N LYS A 214 0.59 7.52 -6.73
CA LYS A 214 0.90 8.70 -7.55
C LYS A 214 0.37 9.99 -6.91
N ARG A 215 -0.92 10.02 -6.56
CA ARG A 215 -1.54 11.16 -5.88
C ARG A 215 -0.84 11.47 -4.55
N ASN A 216 -0.58 10.45 -3.73
CA ASN A 216 0.12 10.64 -2.45
C ASN A 216 1.50 11.26 -2.66
N THR A 217 2.27 10.71 -3.62
CA THR A 217 3.62 11.18 -3.96
C THR A 217 3.60 12.65 -4.40
N ASP A 218 2.68 13.02 -5.28
CA ASP A 218 2.54 14.40 -5.76
C ASP A 218 2.26 15.37 -4.60
N LEU A 219 1.35 15.00 -3.68
CA LEU A 219 1.01 15.80 -2.49
C LEU A 219 2.23 15.96 -1.55
N ILE A 220 2.91 14.87 -1.22
CA ILE A 220 4.07 14.87 -0.33
C ILE A 220 5.21 15.69 -0.95
N ALA A 221 5.54 15.43 -2.23
CA ALA A 221 6.64 16.09 -2.91
C ALA A 221 6.41 17.60 -3.03
N ALA A 222 5.18 18.03 -3.35
CA ALA A 222 4.82 19.44 -3.42
C ALA A 222 4.90 20.12 -2.04
N ALA A 223 4.36 19.49 -1.01
CA ALA A 223 4.34 20.05 0.35
C ALA A 223 5.74 20.12 0.99
N LEU A 224 6.62 19.16 0.70
CA LEU A 224 8.01 19.22 1.16
C LEU A 224 8.83 20.25 0.38
N LYS A 225 8.58 20.38 -0.93
CA LYS A 225 9.22 21.40 -1.77
C LYS A 225 8.86 22.81 -1.33
N SER A 226 7.59 23.08 -0.95
CA SER A 226 7.19 24.40 -0.45
C SER A 226 7.84 24.77 0.88
N LYS A 227 8.26 23.78 1.67
CA LYS A 227 9.05 23.95 2.91
C LYS A 227 10.57 24.04 2.66
N GLY A 228 11.03 23.97 1.40
CA GLY A 228 12.45 24.00 1.05
C GLY A 228 13.20 22.69 1.27
N TYR A 229 12.51 21.58 1.51
CA TYR A 229 13.12 20.26 1.64
C TYR A 229 13.29 19.59 0.28
N SER A 230 14.43 18.91 0.09
CA SER A 230 14.78 18.12 -1.10
C SER A 230 15.24 16.71 -0.71
N GLY A 231 15.25 15.77 -1.68
CA GLY A 231 15.88 14.45 -1.52
C GLY A 231 15.15 13.43 -0.63
N ASN A 232 13.87 13.67 -0.30
CA ASN A 232 13.05 12.71 0.43
C ASN A 232 12.44 11.63 -0.48
N ALA A 233 11.86 10.60 0.15
CA ALA A 233 11.31 9.41 -0.50
C ALA A 233 10.38 9.72 -1.69
N ALA A 234 9.42 10.62 -1.50
CA ALA A 234 8.46 10.98 -2.53
C ALA A 234 9.14 11.75 -3.68
N GLN A 235 10.00 12.73 -3.36
CA GLN A 235 10.70 13.53 -4.37
C GLN A 235 11.68 12.69 -5.20
N LEU A 236 12.45 11.80 -4.58
CA LEU A 236 13.36 10.92 -5.31
C LEU A 236 12.61 10.04 -6.31
N CYS A 237 11.43 9.54 -5.94
CA CYS A 237 10.61 8.75 -6.87
C CYS A 237 9.97 9.63 -7.96
N ALA A 238 9.48 10.83 -7.61
CA ALA A 238 8.86 11.77 -8.55
C ALA A 238 9.84 12.38 -9.55
N GLU A 239 11.11 12.53 -9.17
CA GLU A 239 12.18 13.06 -10.02
C GLU A 239 12.92 11.95 -10.79
N TYR A 240 12.63 10.69 -10.49
CA TYR A 240 13.25 9.57 -11.17
C TYR A 240 12.86 9.56 -12.66
N THR A 241 13.87 9.34 -13.50
CA THR A 241 13.67 9.21 -14.94
C THR A 241 14.35 7.96 -15.45
N LEU A 242 13.69 7.26 -16.38
CA LEU A 242 14.22 6.08 -17.02
C LEU A 242 13.66 5.98 -18.44
N ASN A 243 14.54 5.86 -19.43
CA ASN A 243 14.17 5.70 -20.84
C ASN A 243 13.14 6.72 -21.35
N GLY A 244 13.23 7.97 -20.88
CA GLY A 244 12.33 9.05 -21.28
C GLY A 244 11.04 9.17 -20.48
N TYR A 245 10.79 8.26 -19.53
CA TYR A 245 9.63 8.32 -18.62
C TYR A 245 10.01 9.03 -17.31
N ASN A 246 9.15 9.95 -16.86
CA ASN A 246 9.34 10.80 -15.68
C ASN A 246 8.10 10.85 -14.76
N ASP A 247 7.19 9.90 -14.93
CA ASP A 247 5.92 9.74 -14.23
C ASP A 247 6.00 8.67 -13.12
N TRP A 248 7.20 8.46 -12.59
CA TRP A 248 7.47 7.55 -11.48
C TRP A 248 7.01 8.13 -10.14
N PHE A 249 6.70 7.26 -9.19
CA PHE A 249 6.19 7.66 -7.88
C PHE A 249 6.47 6.63 -6.78
N LEU A 250 6.31 7.07 -5.52
CA LEU A 250 6.47 6.22 -4.35
C LEU A 250 5.18 5.40 -4.13
N PRO A 251 5.25 4.05 -4.08
CA PRO A 251 4.06 3.20 -3.97
C PRO A 251 3.27 3.48 -2.70
N SER A 252 1.94 3.44 -2.75
CA SER A 252 1.09 3.39 -1.55
C SER A 252 1.35 2.09 -0.75
N LYS A 253 0.81 2.01 0.47
CA LYS A 253 0.95 0.82 1.33
C LYS A 253 0.56 -0.48 0.62
N GLU A 254 -0.58 -0.49 -0.08
CA GLU A 254 -1.06 -1.69 -0.77
C GLU A 254 -0.32 -1.96 -2.08
N GLU A 255 0.16 -0.94 -2.79
CA GLU A 255 1.03 -1.10 -3.96
C GLU A 255 2.41 -1.66 -3.57
N LEU A 256 2.95 -1.22 -2.43
CA LEU A 256 4.19 -1.73 -1.87
C LEU A 256 4.05 -3.21 -1.47
N ASN A 257 2.87 -3.61 -0.99
CA ASN A 257 2.57 -5.02 -0.72
C ASN A 257 2.54 -5.87 -1.99
N GLN A 258 1.94 -5.36 -3.08
CA GLN A 258 1.99 -6.03 -4.38
C GLN A 258 3.43 -6.14 -4.90
N LEU A 259 4.24 -5.12 -4.67
CA LEU A 259 5.66 -5.15 -5.01
C LEU A 259 6.41 -6.21 -4.18
N TYR A 260 6.14 -6.33 -2.89
CA TYR A 260 6.70 -7.39 -2.03
C TYR A 260 6.31 -8.79 -2.51
N ILE A 261 5.02 -9.01 -2.82
CA ILE A 261 4.52 -10.31 -3.31
C ILE A 261 5.29 -10.73 -4.57
N ASN A 262 5.54 -9.79 -5.48
CA ASN A 262 6.18 -10.03 -6.77
C ASN A 262 7.70 -9.76 -6.79
N ARG A 263 8.32 -9.49 -5.63
CA ARG A 263 9.72 -9.03 -5.52
C ARG A 263 10.74 -9.97 -6.16
N ALA A 264 10.45 -11.29 -6.19
CA ALA A 264 11.31 -12.28 -6.81
C ALA A 264 11.41 -12.07 -8.34
N SER A 265 10.29 -11.73 -8.99
CA SER A 265 10.24 -11.43 -10.42
C SER A 265 10.79 -10.04 -10.75
N VAL A 266 10.57 -9.07 -9.87
CA VAL A 266 11.13 -7.71 -10.03
C VAL A 266 12.66 -7.72 -9.96
N GLY A 267 13.21 -8.51 -9.04
CA GLY A 267 14.65 -8.66 -8.88
C GLY A 267 15.34 -7.40 -8.34
N ASN A 268 16.63 -7.54 -7.99
CA ASN A 268 17.47 -6.47 -7.46
C ASN A 268 16.88 -5.68 -6.28
N MET A 269 15.93 -6.26 -5.55
CA MET A 269 15.36 -5.64 -4.35
C MET A 269 16.17 -6.08 -3.12
N GLY A 270 16.47 -5.12 -2.25
CA GLY A 270 17.06 -5.40 -0.95
C GLY A 270 16.10 -6.12 0.00
N THR A 271 16.63 -6.60 1.12
CA THR A 271 15.86 -7.25 2.20
C THR A 271 15.54 -6.29 3.35
N SER A 272 15.75 -4.98 3.15
CA SER A 272 15.56 -3.93 4.16
C SER A 272 14.09 -3.54 4.32
N LEU A 273 13.85 -2.51 5.13
CA LEU A 273 12.58 -1.80 5.17
C LEU A 273 12.44 -0.89 3.95
N TYR A 274 11.21 -0.75 3.46
CA TYR A 274 10.84 0.10 2.34
C TYR A 274 9.73 1.06 2.72
N TRP A 275 9.88 2.35 2.40
CA TRP A 275 8.78 3.29 2.59
C TRP A 275 7.67 3.08 1.56
N SER A 276 6.44 3.31 2.00
CA SER A 276 5.31 3.63 1.14
C SER A 276 5.02 5.13 1.17
N SER A 277 4.21 5.64 0.25
CA SER A 277 3.66 7.01 0.26
C SER A 277 2.45 7.17 1.18
N SER A 278 2.09 6.15 1.96
CA SER A 278 0.97 6.21 2.89
C SER A 278 1.43 6.70 4.25
N GLN A 279 0.97 7.88 4.61
CA GLN A 279 1.04 8.44 5.95
C GLN A 279 0.12 7.68 6.92
N SER A 280 0.53 7.57 8.19
CA SER A 280 -0.32 7.08 9.28
C SER A 280 -0.84 8.23 10.14
N ASP A 281 0.06 9.14 10.53
CA ASP A 281 -0.21 10.32 11.32
C ASP A 281 0.81 11.42 10.97
N GLU A 282 0.82 12.54 11.68
CA GLU A 282 1.73 13.67 11.40
C GLU A 282 3.22 13.29 11.49
N ASP A 283 3.57 12.28 12.30
CA ASP A 283 4.95 11.90 12.59
C ASP A 283 5.38 10.58 11.96
N LYS A 284 4.44 9.75 11.51
CA LYS A 284 4.70 8.37 11.07
C LYS A 284 4.14 8.05 9.69
N ALA A 285 4.87 7.22 8.97
CA ALA A 285 4.47 6.69 7.66
C ALA A 285 4.63 5.17 7.61
N TRP A 286 3.89 4.53 6.72
CA TRP A 286 3.90 3.08 6.53
C TRP A 286 5.15 2.61 5.79
N PHE A 287 5.76 1.53 6.29
CA PHE A 287 6.83 0.80 5.63
C PHE A 287 6.49 -0.68 5.47
N GLN A 288 7.24 -1.38 4.63
CA GLN A 288 7.24 -2.84 4.55
C GLN A 288 8.65 -3.44 4.61
N GLY A 289 8.82 -4.48 5.40
CA GLY A 289 10.04 -5.29 5.45
C GLY A 289 10.07 -6.30 4.31
N PHE A 290 11.10 -6.23 3.45
CA PHE A 290 11.22 -7.11 2.28
C PHE A 290 11.85 -8.48 2.60
N SER A 291 12.29 -8.69 3.84
CA SER A 291 12.72 -9.99 4.35
C SER A 291 11.56 -10.88 4.84
N ASN A 292 10.45 -10.29 5.28
CA ASN A 292 9.43 -11.01 6.06
C ASN A 292 7.97 -10.54 5.84
N ALA A 293 7.71 -9.72 4.82
CA ALA A 293 6.39 -9.13 4.52
C ALA A 293 5.86 -8.14 5.56
N TYR A 294 6.55 -7.93 6.68
CA TYR A 294 6.03 -7.20 7.82
C TYR A 294 5.73 -5.74 7.45
N GLN A 295 4.51 -5.28 7.74
CA GLN A 295 4.12 -3.88 7.59
C GLN A 295 3.88 -3.25 8.95
N ASN A 296 4.45 -2.07 9.15
CA ASN A 296 4.18 -1.22 10.30
C ASN A 296 4.46 0.24 9.93
N VAL A 297 4.36 1.13 10.88
CA VAL A 297 4.66 2.54 10.74
C VAL A 297 6.00 2.86 11.39
N ASN A 298 6.73 3.81 10.84
CA ASN A 298 7.98 4.28 11.41
C ASN A 298 8.07 5.81 11.35
N SER A 299 8.92 6.39 12.19
CA SER A 299 9.07 7.85 12.29
C SER A 299 9.57 8.43 10.96
N LYS A 300 8.87 9.45 10.45
CA LYS A 300 9.26 10.21 9.26
C LYS A 300 10.56 10.98 9.46
N MET A 301 10.89 11.31 10.71
CA MET A 301 12.03 12.17 11.09
C MET A 301 13.33 11.37 11.28
N TYR A 302 13.27 10.23 11.97
CA TYR A 302 14.47 9.52 12.41
C TYR A 302 14.80 8.26 11.61
N SER A 303 13.93 7.87 10.67
CA SER A 303 14.07 6.59 10.00
C SER A 303 14.50 6.75 8.55
N LEU A 304 15.48 5.95 8.17
CA LEU A 304 16.00 5.87 6.81
C LEU A 304 15.69 4.48 6.24
N ASN A 305 14.71 4.42 5.34
CA ASN A 305 14.33 3.18 4.67
C ASN A 305 14.66 3.28 3.17
N SER A 306 14.66 2.14 2.49
CA SER A 306 14.79 2.11 1.03
C SER A 306 13.48 2.53 0.36
N VAL A 307 13.54 2.92 -0.91
CA VAL A 307 12.35 3.09 -1.75
C VAL A 307 12.61 2.54 -3.14
N ARG A 308 11.54 2.02 -3.74
CA ARG A 308 11.52 1.58 -5.13
C ARG A 308 10.44 2.37 -5.83
N ALA A 309 10.84 3.21 -6.78
CA ALA A 309 9.89 3.95 -7.58
C ALA A 309 9.06 2.98 -8.43
N ILE A 310 7.77 3.27 -8.56
CA ILE A 310 6.85 2.55 -9.44
C ILE A 310 6.16 3.53 -10.40
N ARG A 311 5.60 3.01 -11.48
CA ARG A 311 4.88 3.78 -12.52
C ARG A 311 3.58 3.07 -12.87
N ALA A 312 2.53 3.82 -13.18
CA ALA A 312 1.24 3.32 -13.61
C ALA A 312 0.99 3.69 -15.08
N PHE A 313 0.46 2.77 -15.87
CA PHE A 313 0.11 2.99 -17.28
C PHE A 313 -0.93 2.00 -17.81
#